data_AF-A0A2S2NQP8-F1
#
_entry.id   AF-A0A2S2NQP8-F1
#
_cell.length_a   1.000
_cell.length_b   1.000
_cell.length_c   1.000
_cell.angle_alpha   90.00
_cell.angle_beta   90.00
_cell.angle_gamma   90.00
#
_symmetry.space_group_name_H-M   'P 1'
#
loop_
_entity.id
_entity.type
_entity.pdbx_description
1 polymer ?
#
loop_
_entity_poly.entity_id
_entity_poly.type
_entity_poly.pdbx_seq_one_letter_code
_entity_poly.pdbx_strand_id
1 'polypeptide(L)'
;MQTINCFHSRIFVNRSLHLENIKFYGFDMDYTLAEYKSPAYERLGFALAVERLVSLGYPSQILQFEYDPMFPVRGLWFDSLYGTLLKVDSYGNILVCVQGFEFLKHSQVYELYPNKFLLLDESRVYVLNTLFNLPETYLLACLINYFTTSPNYSREKTGVRSGDLLMSFNSIFQDVRNAVDWLHIHGDLKERTIQNLSDYVNKDARLPMFLARIRQSGAKVFLLTNSDYWFTNMIMTYLFDYPHGASPSEPHRDWQTYFDIVVVDARKPLFFSEGTILRQVDTKTGALKMGTHIGPLLKGQVYSGGSCDIFT
;
A
#
# COMPACT_ATOMS: atom_id res chain seq x y z
N MET A 1 5.17 -18.68 -38.04
CA MET A 1 4.99 -18.79 -36.57
C MET A 1 5.63 -17.57 -35.92
N GLN A 2 4.88 -16.50 -35.70
CA GLN A 2 5.34 -15.34 -34.93
C GLN A 2 4.10 -14.64 -34.40
N THR A 3 3.82 -14.80 -33.10
CA THR A 3 3.10 -13.87 -32.21
C THR A 3 2.82 -14.60 -30.89
N ILE A 4 3.87 -14.81 -30.09
CA ILE A 4 3.73 -15.01 -28.65
C ILE A 4 4.82 -14.09 -28.07
N ASN A 5 4.43 -13.21 -27.13
CA ASN A 5 5.24 -12.22 -26.38
C ASN A 5 5.13 -10.73 -26.79
N CYS A 6 3.95 -10.11 -26.59
CA CYS A 6 3.87 -8.64 -26.53
C CYS A 6 2.81 -8.11 -25.52
N PHE A 7 2.60 -8.80 -24.40
CA PHE A 7 1.75 -8.27 -23.31
C PHE A 7 2.54 -7.43 -22.29
N HIS A 8 3.84 -7.68 -22.12
CA HIS A 8 4.65 -7.08 -21.05
C HIS A 8 5.01 -5.59 -21.25
N SER A 9 4.67 -4.96 -22.38
CA SER A 9 5.04 -3.56 -22.66
C SER A 9 3.89 -2.74 -23.24
N ARG A 10 2.64 -3.15 -23.02
CA ARG A 10 1.46 -2.48 -23.55
C ARG A 10 0.79 -1.60 -22.50
N ILE A 11 0.37 -0.41 -22.90
CA ILE A 11 -0.57 0.42 -22.14
C ILE A 11 -1.99 0.04 -22.59
N PHE A 12 -2.81 -0.49 -21.68
CA PHE A 12 -4.20 -0.87 -21.96
C PHE A 12 -5.13 0.35 -21.85
N VAL A 13 -6.23 0.34 -22.61
CA VAL A 13 -7.14 1.49 -22.75
C VAL A 13 -8.57 1.07 -22.46
N ASN A 14 -9.15 1.59 -21.38
CA ASN A 14 -10.58 1.44 -21.08
C ASN A 14 -11.43 2.57 -21.70
N ARG A 15 -10.87 3.78 -21.77
CA ARG A 15 -11.48 4.98 -22.38
C ARG A 15 -10.41 5.70 -23.20
N SER A 16 -10.77 6.21 -24.37
CA SER A 16 -9.87 6.96 -25.23
C SER A 16 -9.28 8.18 -24.51
N LEU A 17 -7.97 8.41 -24.65
CA LEU A 17 -7.25 9.51 -24.04
C LEU A 17 -6.23 10.08 -25.03
N HIS A 18 -6.37 11.36 -25.36
CA HIS A 18 -5.49 12.08 -26.27
C HIS A 18 -4.32 12.69 -25.48
N LEU A 19 -3.14 12.07 -25.54
CA LEU A 19 -1.98 12.48 -24.74
C LEU A 19 -1.50 13.90 -25.02
N GLU A 20 -1.71 14.42 -26.24
CA GLU A 20 -1.40 15.82 -26.62
C GLU A 20 -2.14 16.88 -25.78
N ASN A 21 -3.30 16.51 -25.23
CA ASN A 21 -4.11 17.39 -24.40
C ASN A 21 -3.67 17.40 -22.93
N ILE A 22 -2.82 16.45 -22.51
CA ILE A 22 -2.36 16.34 -21.13
C ILE A 22 -1.26 17.35 -20.86
N LYS A 23 -1.48 18.23 -19.87
CA LYS A 23 -0.52 19.29 -19.50
C LYS A 23 0.23 18.99 -18.20
N PHE A 24 -0.27 18.06 -17.39
CA PHE A 24 0.32 17.66 -16.13
C PHE A 24 0.33 16.13 -16.01
N TYR A 25 1.47 15.59 -15.58
CA TYR A 25 1.65 14.17 -15.27
C TYR A 25 2.00 14.03 -13.79
N GLY A 26 1.07 13.47 -13.02
CA GLY A 26 1.22 13.23 -11.60
C GLY A 26 1.64 11.79 -11.31
N PHE A 27 2.56 11.62 -10.37
CA PHE A 27 3.04 10.31 -9.93
C PHE A 27 2.82 10.14 -8.42
N ASP A 28 2.35 8.95 -8.03
CA ASP A 28 2.58 8.44 -6.68
C ASP A 28 3.98 7.82 -6.59
N MET A 29 4.50 7.61 -5.38
CA MET A 29 5.79 6.96 -5.20
C MET A 29 5.64 5.45 -5.00
N ASP A 30 5.06 5.05 -3.88
CA ASP A 30 5.00 3.65 -3.44
C ASP A 30 4.14 2.78 -4.38
N TYR A 31 4.69 1.65 -4.81
CA TYR A 31 4.10 0.75 -5.83
C TYR A 31 3.73 1.41 -7.17
N THR A 32 4.27 2.60 -7.45
CA THR A 32 4.11 3.31 -8.74
C THR A 32 5.47 3.62 -9.38
N LEU A 33 6.28 4.47 -8.74
CA LEU A 33 7.68 4.69 -9.14
C LEU A 33 8.61 3.71 -8.42
N ALA A 34 8.35 3.48 -7.14
CA ALA A 34 9.05 2.52 -6.30
C ALA A 34 8.26 1.22 -6.24
N GLU A 35 8.55 0.29 -7.15
CA GLU A 35 7.97 -1.05 -7.10
C GLU A 35 8.76 -1.90 -6.11
N TYR A 36 8.10 -2.39 -5.06
CA TYR A 36 8.72 -3.27 -4.08
C TYR A 36 8.80 -4.71 -4.58
N LYS A 37 9.91 -5.40 -4.25
CA LYS A 37 10.21 -6.76 -4.69
C LYS A 37 9.36 -7.80 -3.97
N SER A 38 8.53 -8.49 -4.74
CA SER A 38 7.76 -9.63 -4.25
C SER A 38 8.56 -10.94 -4.31
N PRO A 39 8.52 -11.82 -3.29
CA PRO A 39 7.78 -11.70 -2.02
C PRO A 39 8.66 -11.19 -0.86
N ALA A 40 9.80 -10.55 -1.16
CA ALA A 40 10.76 -10.14 -0.13
C ALA A 40 10.19 -9.06 0.78
N TYR A 41 9.54 -8.04 0.19
CA TYR A 41 8.99 -6.92 0.95
C TYR A 41 7.76 -7.32 1.77
N GLU A 42 6.88 -8.15 1.21
CA GLU A 42 5.73 -8.68 1.92
C GLU A 42 6.15 -9.58 3.10
N ARG A 43 7.19 -10.40 2.92
CA ARG A 43 7.79 -11.20 4.00
C ARG A 43 8.29 -10.34 5.15
N LEU A 44 8.98 -9.24 4.84
CA LEU A 44 9.46 -8.29 5.86
C LEU A 44 8.28 -7.69 6.64
N GLY A 45 7.29 -7.14 5.93
CA GLY A 45 6.10 -6.56 6.57
C GLY A 45 5.32 -7.56 7.42
N PHE A 46 5.18 -8.80 6.94
CA PHE A 46 4.53 -9.88 7.68
C PHE A 46 5.26 -10.23 8.98
N ALA A 47 6.57 -10.47 8.91
CA ALA A 47 7.37 -10.84 10.07
C ALA A 47 7.32 -9.76 11.16
N LEU A 48 7.48 -8.49 10.78
CA LEU A 48 7.40 -7.37 11.71
C LEU A 48 5.99 -7.22 12.33
N ALA A 49 4.93 -7.53 11.57
CA ALA A 49 3.56 -7.46 12.07
C ALA A 49 3.30 -8.56 13.11
N VAL A 50 3.81 -9.77 12.87
CA VAL A 50 3.77 -10.88 13.82
C VAL A 50 4.53 -10.54 15.10
N GLU A 51 5.76 -10.02 14.99
CA GLU A 51 6.56 -9.55 16.13
C GLU A 51 5.80 -8.48 16.94
N ARG A 52 5.17 -7.52 16.25
CA ARG A 52 4.38 -6.47 16.89
C ARG A 52 3.18 -7.05 17.65
N LEU A 53 2.41 -7.96 17.07
CA LEU A 53 1.27 -8.58 17.75
C LEU A 53 1.70 -9.34 19.00
N VAL A 54 2.81 -10.08 18.93
CA VAL A 54 3.36 -10.79 20.11
C VAL A 54 3.78 -9.80 21.20
N SER A 55 4.39 -8.67 20.84
CA SER A 55 4.71 -7.61 21.81
C SER A 55 3.47 -7.00 22.49
N LEU A 56 2.29 -7.11 21.86
CA LEU A 56 1.01 -6.67 22.40
C LEU A 56 0.29 -7.75 23.21
N GLY A 57 0.89 -8.95 23.35
CA GLY A 57 0.34 -10.04 24.16
C GLY A 57 -0.31 -11.17 23.38
N TYR A 58 -0.21 -11.18 22.04
CA TYR A 58 -0.60 -12.37 21.27
C TYR A 58 0.29 -13.59 21.61
N PRO A 59 -0.22 -14.83 21.47
CA PRO A 59 0.53 -16.03 21.83
C PRO A 59 1.86 -16.16 21.08
N SER A 60 2.96 -16.42 21.79
CA SER A 60 4.31 -16.47 21.19
C SER A 60 4.46 -17.52 20.07
N GLN A 61 3.58 -18.53 20.03
CA GLN A 61 3.53 -19.52 18.97
C GLN A 61 3.33 -18.91 17.59
N ILE A 62 2.71 -17.72 17.47
CA ILE A 62 2.52 -17.09 16.15
C ILE A 62 3.83 -16.62 15.50
N LEU A 63 4.93 -16.52 16.26
CA LEU A 63 6.27 -16.22 15.72
C LEU A 63 6.76 -17.27 14.70
N GLN A 64 6.19 -18.47 14.73
CA GLN A 64 6.52 -19.53 13.77
C GLN A 64 5.79 -19.38 12.43
N PHE A 65 4.89 -18.39 12.28
CA PHE A 65 4.22 -18.16 11.02
C PHE A 65 5.22 -17.71 9.95
N GLU A 66 5.11 -18.32 8.78
CA GLU A 66 5.87 -17.94 7.60
C GLU A 66 4.92 -17.43 6.52
N TYR A 67 5.25 -16.28 5.92
CA TYR A 67 4.44 -15.69 4.87
C TYR A 67 4.44 -16.57 3.61
N ASP A 68 3.25 -16.98 3.17
CA ASP A 68 3.03 -17.70 1.92
C ASP A 68 2.47 -16.74 0.85
N PRO A 69 3.26 -16.39 -0.18
CA PRO A 69 2.80 -15.50 -1.25
C PRO A 69 1.75 -16.13 -2.17
N MET A 70 1.51 -17.45 -2.09
CA MET A 70 0.54 -18.13 -2.96
C MET A 70 -0.91 -18.01 -2.47
N PHE A 71 -1.12 -17.63 -1.21
CA PHE A 71 -2.46 -17.51 -0.62
C PHE A 71 -3.14 -16.16 -0.92
N PRO A 72 -2.54 -14.99 -0.59
CA PRO A 72 -3.28 -13.74 -0.64
C PRO A 72 -3.47 -13.26 -2.08
N VAL A 73 -4.67 -12.76 -2.37
CA VAL A 73 -4.98 -12.04 -3.61
C VAL A 73 -5.43 -10.64 -3.23
N ARG A 74 -4.96 -9.63 -3.96
CA ARG A 74 -5.37 -8.23 -3.75
C ARG A 74 -6.86 -8.04 -4.04
N GLY A 75 -7.53 -7.21 -3.24
CA GLY A 75 -8.93 -6.84 -3.40
C GLY A 75 -9.93 -7.75 -2.68
N LEU A 76 -9.45 -8.65 -1.80
CA LEU A 76 -10.34 -9.43 -0.94
C LEU A 76 -11.03 -8.53 0.08
N TRP A 77 -12.25 -8.93 0.45
CA TRP A 77 -13.01 -8.32 1.53
C TRP A 77 -12.78 -9.13 2.79
N PHE A 78 -12.42 -8.48 3.89
CA PHE A 78 -12.44 -9.09 5.20
C PHE A 78 -13.76 -8.75 5.90
N ASP A 79 -14.60 -9.76 6.15
CA ASP A 79 -15.80 -9.60 6.98
C ASP A 79 -15.41 -9.77 8.46
N SER A 80 -15.39 -8.66 9.19
CA SER A 80 -15.04 -8.63 10.61
C SER A 80 -16.07 -9.28 11.52
N LEU A 81 -17.30 -9.52 11.04
CA LEU A 81 -18.32 -10.20 11.84
C LEU A 81 -18.06 -11.70 11.93
N TYR A 82 -17.74 -12.34 10.81
CA TYR A 82 -17.53 -13.79 10.72
C TYR A 82 -16.07 -14.20 10.56
N GLY A 83 -15.14 -13.25 10.46
CA GLY A 83 -13.71 -13.53 10.33
C GLY A 83 -13.37 -14.24 9.02
N THR A 84 -14.06 -13.90 7.94
CA THR A 84 -13.88 -14.55 6.63
C THR A 84 -13.27 -13.61 5.60
N LEU A 85 -12.39 -14.15 4.77
CA LEU A 85 -11.92 -13.52 3.55
C LEU A 85 -12.86 -13.88 2.39
N LEU A 86 -13.39 -12.86 1.72
CA LEU A 86 -14.35 -13.00 0.64
C LEU A 86 -13.77 -12.44 -0.65
N LYS A 87 -13.90 -13.22 -1.72
CA LYS A 87 -13.77 -12.71 -3.09
C LYS A 87 -15.17 -12.42 -3.60
N VAL A 88 -15.44 -11.17 -3.95
CA VAL A 88 -16.76 -10.73 -4.40
C VAL A 88 -16.71 -10.17 -5.82
N ASP A 89 -17.86 -10.16 -6.49
CA ASP A 89 -18.03 -9.42 -7.74
C ASP A 89 -18.40 -7.94 -7.49
N SER A 90 -18.61 -7.17 -8.56
CA SER A 90 -18.97 -5.74 -8.47
C SER A 90 -20.34 -5.47 -7.84
N TYR A 91 -21.18 -6.50 -7.67
CA TYR A 91 -22.49 -6.39 -7.04
C TYR A 91 -22.47 -6.89 -5.59
N GLY A 92 -21.34 -7.37 -5.07
CA GLY A 92 -21.25 -7.92 -3.71
C GLY A 92 -21.66 -9.40 -3.62
N ASN A 93 -21.85 -10.09 -4.74
CA ASN A 93 -22.06 -11.54 -4.71
C ASN A 93 -20.76 -12.25 -4.35
N ILE A 94 -20.85 -13.22 -3.44
CA ILE A 94 -19.70 -13.96 -2.94
C ILE A 94 -19.30 -15.02 -3.95
N LEU A 95 -18.08 -14.92 -4.50
CA LEU A 95 -17.49 -15.88 -5.42
C LEU A 95 -16.73 -16.96 -4.65
N VAL A 96 -15.94 -16.55 -3.65
CA VAL A 96 -15.14 -17.43 -2.78
C VAL A 96 -15.24 -16.92 -1.36
N CYS A 97 -15.34 -17.84 -0.39
CA CYS A 97 -15.33 -17.54 1.04
C CYS A 97 -14.33 -18.47 1.74
N VAL A 98 -13.41 -17.88 2.48
CA VAL A 98 -12.38 -18.60 3.24
C VAL A 98 -12.44 -18.17 4.70
N GLN A 99 -12.37 -19.12 5.62
CA GLN A 99 -12.20 -18.85 7.05
C GLN A 99 -10.93 -19.52 7.55
N GLY A 100 -9.97 -18.72 8.00
CA GLY A 100 -8.61 -19.21 8.21
C GLY A 100 -8.04 -19.71 6.88
N PHE A 101 -7.78 -21.01 6.78
CA PHE A 101 -7.39 -21.67 5.53
C PHE A 101 -8.45 -22.60 4.94
N GLU A 102 -9.63 -22.69 5.57
CA GLU A 102 -10.74 -23.51 5.08
C GLU A 102 -11.52 -22.76 3.99
N PHE A 103 -11.52 -23.31 2.77
CA PHE A 103 -12.43 -22.88 1.71
C PHE A 103 -13.83 -23.42 1.99
N LEU A 104 -14.77 -22.53 2.32
CA LEU A 104 -16.12 -22.92 2.69
C LEU A 104 -16.90 -23.44 1.49
N LYS A 105 -17.63 -24.55 1.68
CA LYS A 105 -18.56 -25.09 0.70
C LYS A 105 -19.79 -24.19 0.58
N HIS A 106 -20.51 -24.31 -0.53
CA HIS A 106 -21.71 -23.50 -0.78
C HIS A 106 -22.74 -23.56 0.37
N SER A 107 -22.99 -24.72 0.96
CA SER A 107 -23.92 -24.85 2.09
C SER A 107 -23.49 -24.03 3.31
N GLN A 108 -22.21 -24.11 3.70
CA GLN A 108 -21.64 -23.33 4.81
C GLN A 108 -21.68 -21.83 4.50
N VAL A 109 -21.46 -21.43 3.25
CA VAL A 109 -21.61 -20.03 2.83
C VAL A 109 -23.05 -19.54 3.00
N TYR A 110 -24.06 -20.35 2.65
CA TYR A 110 -25.47 -19.99 2.85
C TYR A 110 -25.88 -19.86 4.32
N GLU A 111 -25.24 -20.60 5.23
CA GLU A 111 -25.49 -20.47 6.68
C GLU A 111 -25.02 -19.12 7.23
N LEU A 112 -23.91 -18.59 6.70
CA LEU A 112 -23.36 -17.28 7.08
C LEU A 112 -23.98 -16.14 6.27
N TYR A 113 -24.25 -16.39 4.98
CA TYR A 113 -24.72 -15.42 3.99
C TYR A 113 -25.92 -16.00 3.22
N PRO A 114 -27.15 -15.90 3.75
CA PRO A 114 -28.34 -16.56 3.18
C PRO A 114 -28.62 -16.24 1.70
N ASN A 115 -28.19 -15.09 1.20
CA ASN A 115 -28.34 -14.68 -0.20
C ASN A 115 -27.04 -14.76 -1.01
N LYS A 116 -25.98 -15.38 -0.46
CA LYS A 116 -24.62 -15.39 -1.04
C LYS A 116 -24.14 -13.99 -1.47
N PHE A 117 -24.53 -13.00 -0.68
CA PHE A 117 -24.37 -11.58 -0.95
C PHE A 117 -23.95 -10.88 0.33
N LEU A 118 -23.06 -9.90 0.20
CA LEU A 118 -22.70 -8.99 1.27
C LEU A 118 -22.68 -7.56 0.73
N LEU A 119 -23.42 -6.67 1.39
CA LEU A 119 -23.35 -5.24 1.10
C LEU A 119 -22.01 -4.70 1.63
N LEU A 120 -21.36 -3.84 0.86
CA LEU A 120 -20.19 -3.11 1.33
C LEU A 120 -20.63 -2.10 2.41
N ASP A 121 -20.39 -2.46 3.65
CA ASP A 121 -20.58 -1.61 4.84
C ASP A 121 -19.22 -1.47 5.51
N GLU A 122 -18.64 -0.28 5.47
CA GLU A 122 -17.30 0.00 6.00
C GLU A 122 -17.17 -0.25 7.52
N SER A 123 -18.29 -0.30 8.25
CA SER A 123 -18.28 -0.65 9.69
C SER A 123 -18.04 -2.14 9.94
N ARG A 124 -18.27 -2.99 8.93
CA ARG A 124 -18.15 -4.45 9.01
C ARG A 124 -17.09 -5.01 8.08
N VAL A 125 -16.98 -4.45 6.88
CA VAL A 125 -16.17 -4.97 5.78
C VAL A 125 -14.98 -4.05 5.54
N TYR A 126 -13.80 -4.63 5.52
CA TYR A 126 -12.59 -3.95 5.08
C TYR A 126 -12.10 -4.49 3.73
N VAL A 127 -11.81 -3.60 2.78
CA VAL A 127 -11.36 -3.99 1.45
C VAL A 127 -9.84 -3.88 1.32
N LEU A 128 -9.19 -5.02 1.13
CA LEU A 128 -7.73 -5.20 1.11
C LEU A 128 -7.15 -4.85 -0.28
N ASN A 129 -7.25 -3.57 -0.69
CA ASN A 129 -7.10 -3.14 -2.08
C ASN A 129 -5.68 -2.83 -2.57
N THR A 130 -4.73 -2.62 -1.66
CA THR A 130 -3.34 -2.25 -1.98
C THR A 130 -2.41 -3.45 -1.85
N LEU A 131 -1.24 -3.39 -2.48
CA LEU A 131 -0.21 -4.43 -2.29
C LEU A 131 0.35 -4.44 -0.87
N PHE A 132 0.29 -3.32 -0.15
CA PHE A 132 0.58 -3.27 1.29
C PHE A 132 -0.37 -4.12 2.12
N ASN A 133 -1.56 -4.45 1.61
CA ASN A 133 -2.52 -5.28 2.32
C ASN A 133 -2.24 -6.79 2.18
N LEU A 134 -1.29 -7.22 1.33
CA LEU A 134 -1.02 -8.66 1.13
C LEU A 134 -0.52 -9.36 2.42
N PRO A 135 0.45 -8.80 3.18
CA PRO A 135 0.86 -9.35 4.46
C PRO A 135 -0.29 -9.49 5.47
N GLU A 136 -1.11 -8.46 5.66
CA GLU A 136 -2.23 -8.53 6.60
C GLU A 136 -3.34 -9.48 6.14
N THR A 137 -3.58 -9.58 4.83
CA THR A 137 -4.54 -10.53 4.27
C THR A 137 -4.18 -11.95 4.69
N TYR A 138 -2.91 -12.32 4.53
CA TYR A 138 -2.43 -13.64 4.93
C TYR A 138 -2.36 -13.78 6.46
N LEU A 139 -1.92 -12.74 7.19
CA LEU A 139 -1.85 -12.76 8.65
C LEU A 139 -3.22 -12.97 9.30
N LEU A 140 -4.27 -12.33 8.77
CA LEU A 140 -5.65 -12.57 9.20
C LEU A 140 -6.02 -14.04 9.00
N ALA A 141 -5.72 -14.63 7.85
CA ALA A 141 -5.96 -16.06 7.61
C ALA A 141 -5.18 -16.94 8.60
N CYS A 142 -3.90 -16.66 8.85
CA CYS A 142 -3.09 -17.39 9.83
C CYS A 142 -3.68 -17.32 11.24
N LEU A 143 -4.07 -16.13 11.71
CA LEU A 143 -4.61 -15.92 13.04
C LEU A 143 -5.97 -16.59 13.19
N ILE A 144 -6.88 -16.39 12.24
CA ILE A 144 -8.20 -17.03 12.27
C ILE A 144 -8.03 -18.55 12.26
N ASN A 145 -7.15 -19.09 11.42
CA ASN A 145 -6.85 -20.52 11.40
C ASN A 145 -6.31 -20.98 12.76
N TYR A 146 -5.26 -20.35 13.27
CA TYR A 146 -4.64 -20.70 14.56
C TYR A 146 -5.65 -20.73 15.70
N PHE A 147 -6.47 -19.68 15.85
CA PHE A 147 -7.44 -19.59 16.93
C PHE A 147 -8.62 -20.56 16.76
N THR A 148 -9.04 -20.85 15.53
CA THR A 148 -10.18 -21.75 15.30
C THR A 148 -9.83 -23.23 15.31
N THR A 149 -8.56 -23.59 15.11
CA THR A 149 -8.09 -24.98 15.13
C THR A 149 -7.32 -25.35 16.40
N SER A 150 -6.93 -24.38 17.21
CA SER A 150 -6.19 -24.64 18.46
C SER A 150 -7.11 -25.18 19.54
N PRO A 151 -6.71 -26.23 20.28
CA PRO A 151 -7.52 -26.83 21.34
C PRO A 151 -7.73 -25.91 22.55
N ASN A 152 -6.95 -24.83 22.65
CA ASN A 152 -7.02 -23.88 23.76
C ASN A 152 -8.15 -22.85 23.60
N TYR A 153 -8.82 -22.83 22.45
CA TYR A 153 -9.86 -21.87 22.12
C TYR A 153 -11.11 -22.59 21.65
N SER A 154 -12.29 -22.10 22.03
CA SER A 154 -13.55 -22.55 21.45
C SER A 154 -14.03 -21.59 20.38
N ARG A 155 -14.39 -22.13 19.21
CA ARG A 155 -14.92 -21.35 18.09
C ARG A 155 -16.34 -20.89 18.41
N GLU A 156 -16.59 -19.60 18.22
CA GLU A 156 -17.93 -19.00 18.24
C GLU A 156 -18.27 -18.44 16.86
N LYS A 157 -19.54 -18.04 16.67
CA LYS A 157 -19.99 -17.50 15.37
C LYS A 157 -19.25 -16.22 14.97
N THR A 158 -18.89 -15.39 15.94
CA THR A 158 -18.32 -14.05 15.72
C THR A 158 -16.94 -13.85 16.37
N GLY A 159 -16.27 -14.94 16.72
CA GLY A 159 -14.98 -14.89 17.38
C GLY A 159 -14.53 -16.24 17.93
N VAL A 160 -13.64 -16.17 18.91
CA VAL A 160 -13.15 -17.32 19.67
C VAL A 160 -13.13 -17.00 21.17
N ARG A 161 -13.26 -18.01 22.01
CA ARG A 161 -13.21 -17.87 23.46
C ARG A 161 -12.07 -18.66 24.07
N SER A 162 -11.40 -18.08 25.06
CA SER A 162 -10.39 -18.73 25.90
C SER A 162 -10.71 -18.43 27.37
N GLY A 163 -11.24 -19.43 28.09
CA GLY A 163 -11.81 -19.21 29.42
C GLY A 163 -12.92 -18.15 29.39
N ASP A 164 -12.76 -17.09 30.18
CA ASP A 164 -13.70 -15.96 30.24
C ASP A 164 -13.47 -14.89 29.17
N LEU A 165 -12.35 -14.96 28.44
CA LEU A 165 -11.98 -13.99 27.42
C LEU A 165 -12.65 -14.33 26.07
N LEU A 166 -13.47 -13.40 25.56
CA LEU A 166 -14.01 -13.44 24.21
C LEU A 166 -13.20 -12.53 23.29
N MET A 167 -12.59 -13.11 22.26
CA MET A 167 -11.92 -12.38 21.19
C MET A 167 -12.80 -12.38 19.95
N SER A 168 -13.43 -11.25 19.65
CA SER A 168 -14.20 -11.11 18.41
C SER A 168 -13.28 -11.10 17.19
N PHE A 169 -13.78 -11.53 16.03
CA PHE A 169 -13.01 -11.41 14.79
C PHE A 169 -12.73 -9.96 14.41
N ASN A 170 -13.63 -9.04 14.78
CA ASN A 170 -13.42 -7.61 14.61
C ASN A 170 -12.25 -7.10 15.46
N SER A 171 -12.19 -7.44 16.75
CA SER A 171 -11.07 -7.03 17.59
C SER A 171 -9.73 -7.60 17.09
N ILE A 172 -9.70 -8.85 16.63
CA ILE A 172 -8.49 -9.42 16.01
C ILE A 172 -8.06 -8.61 14.77
N PHE A 173 -9.03 -8.23 13.94
CA PHE A 173 -8.76 -7.41 12.76
C PHE A 173 -8.24 -6.02 13.12
N GLN A 174 -8.83 -5.37 14.13
CA GLN A 174 -8.35 -4.07 14.60
C GLN A 174 -6.92 -4.15 15.12
N ASP A 175 -6.59 -5.19 15.88
CA ASP A 175 -5.21 -5.39 16.37
C ASP A 175 -4.22 -5.58 15.21
N VAL A 176 -4.59 -6.34 14.18
CA VAL A 176 -3.77 -6.50 12.96
C VAL A 176 -3.60 -5.17 12.22
N ARG A 177 -4.69 -4.41 12.02
CA ARG A 177 -4.63 -3.10 11.34
C ARG A 177 -3.76 -2.11 12.12
N ASN A 178 -3.94 -2.04 13.43
CA ASN A 178 -3.14 -1.20 14.31
C ASN A 178 -1.66 -1.62 14.29
N ALA A 179 -1.36 -2.92 14.26
CA ALA A 179 0.01 -3.40 14.13
C ALA A 179 0.64 -2.97 12.82
N VAL A 180 -0.05 -3.17 11.68
CA VAL A 180 0.45 -2.77 10.35
C VAL A 180 0.62 -1.25 10.23
N ASP A 181 -0.35 -0.47 10.70
CA ASP A 181 -0.25 1.00 10.70
C ASP A 181 0.91 1.48 11.56
N TRP A 182 1.12 0.85 12.73
CA TRP A 182 2.27 1.14 13.58
C TRP A 182 3.59 0.89 12.84
N LEU A 183 3.72 -0.19 12.06
CA LEU A 183 4.93 -0.47 11.28
C LEU A 183 5.23 0.60 10.24
N HIS A 184 4.20 1.13 9.57
CA HIS A 184 4.38 2.14 8.53
C HIS A 184 4.67 3.54 9.06
N ILE A 185 4.19 3.85 10.28
CA ILE A 185 4.29 5.19 10.87
C ILE A 185 5.44 5.29 11.88
N HIS A 186 5.62 4.27 12.73
CA HIS A 186 6.50 4.31 13.89
C HIS A 186 7.54 3.20 13.94
N GLY A 187 7.26 2.06 13.29
CA GLY A 187 8.13 0.89 13.35
C GLY A 187 9.27 0.90 12.34
N ASP A 188 10.04 -0.18 12.39
CA ASP A 188 11.33 -0.28 11.69
C ASP A 188 11.20 -0.65 10.21
N LEU A 189 9.97 -0.78 9.66
CA LEU A 189 9.77 -1.22 8.28
C LEU A 189 10.52 -0.33 7.29
N LYS A 190 10.37 0.99 7.43
CA LYS A 190 11.07 1.96 6.58
C LYS A 190 12.58 1.86 6.76
N GLU A 191 13.07 1.84 8.00
CA GLU A 191 14.50 1.77 8.28
C GLU A 191 15.16 0.50 7.73
N ARG A 192 14.56 -0.68 7.96
CA ARG A 192 15.06 -1.96 7.43
C ARG A 192 15.02 -1.99 5.90
N THR A 193 14.03 -1.34 5.29
CA THR A 193 13.96 -1.19 3.83
C THR A 193 15.11 -0.34 3.31
N ILE A 194 15.37 0.82 3.94
CA ILE A 194 16.45 1.73 3.55
C ILE A 194 17.83 1.09 3.71
N GLN A 195 18.03 0.29 4.76
CA GLN A 195 19.31 -0.41 4.99
C GLN A 195 19.65 -1.43 3.90
N ASN A 196 18.64 -1.98 3.19
CA ASN A 196 18.84 -3.03 2.18
C ASN A 196 17.98 -2.78 0.92
N LEU A 197 18.04 -1.56 0.36
CA LEU A 197 17.19 -1.13 -0.76
C LEU A 197 17.23 -2.07 -1.97
N SER A 198 18.41 -2.62 -2.29
CA SER A 198 18.57 -3.57 -3.38
C SER A 198 17.75 -4.84 -3.24
N ASP A 199 17.40 -5.23 -2.01
CA ASP A 199 16.69 -6.47 -1.75
C ASP A 199 15.17 -6.26 -1.80
N TYR A 200 14.74 -5.00 -1.65
CA TYR A 200 13.33 -4.65 -1.49
C TYR A 200 12.76 -3.76 -2.58
N VAL A 201 13.56 -3.04 -3.36
CA VAL A 201 13.05 -2.06 -4.34
C VAL A 201 13.60 -2.38 -5.73
N ASN A 202 12.72 -2.48 -6.72
CA ASN A 202 13.11 -2.59 -8.12
C ASN A 202 13.66 -1.25 -8.63
N LYS A 203 14.69 -1.33 -9.48
CA LYS A 203 15.33 -0.16 -10.08
C LYS A 203 15.29 -0.28 -11.59
N ASP A 204 14.85 0.78 -12.27
CA ASP A 204 14.76 0.83 -13.74
C ASP A 204 15.52 2.04 -14.29
N ALA A 205 16.57 1.77 -15.08
CA ALA A 205 17.44 2.80 -15.66
C ALA A 205 16.71 3.70 -16.67
N ARG A 206 15.51 3.31 -17.11
CA ARG A 206 14.67 4.09 -18.02
C ARG A 206 13.87 5.18 -17.32
N LEU A 207 13.73 5.14 -15.99
CA LEU A 207 12.92 6.10 -15.23
C LEU A 207 13.36 7.56 -15.44
N PRO A 208 14.66 7.92 -15.33
CA PRO A 208 15.11 9.29 -15.58
C PRO A 208 14.78 9.78 -16.99
N MET A 209 15.00 8.91 -17.99
CA MET A 209 14.69 9.17 -19.40
C MET A 209 13.19 9.41 -19.61
N PHE A 210 12.35 8.56 -19.03
CA PHE A 210 10.90 8.65 -19.15
C PHE A 210 10.35 9.98 -18.64
N LEU A 211 10.74 10.38 -17.42
CA LEU A 211 10.30 11.66 -16.84
C LEU A 211 10.84 12.86 -17.62
N ALA A 212 12.10 12.80 -18.08
CA ALA A 212 12.67 13.86 -18.90
C ALA A 212 11.92 14.04 -20.22
N ARG A 213 11.51 12.95 -20.88
CA ARG A 213 10.73 13.01 -22.14
C ARG A 213 9.35 13.61 -21.94
N ILE A 214 8.67 13.31 -20.83
CA ILE A 214 7.40 13.95 -20.50
C ILE A 214 7.59 15.47 -20.43
N ARG A 215 8.64 15.95 -19.74
CA ARG A 215 8.93 17.38 -19.64
C ARG A 215 9.29 18.00 -21.00
N GLN A 216 10.02 17.30 -21.84
CA GLN A 216 10.39 17.75 -23.19
C GLN A 216 9.17 17.95 -24.09
N SER A 217 8.04 17.29 -23.83
CA SER A 217 6.78 17.53 -24.54
C SER A 217 6.12 18.88 -24.20
N GLY A 218 6.64 19.60 -23.20
CA GLY A 218 6.06 20.84 -22.67
C GLY A 218 5.09 20.61 -21.51
N ALA A 219 4.81 19.35 -21.15
CA ALA A 219 4.01 19.03 -19.97
C ALA A 219 4.81 19.20 -18.66
N LYS A 220 4.09 19.50 -17.58
CA LYS A 220 4.64 19.57 -16.23
C LYS A 220 4.55 18.21 -15.54
N VAL A 221 5.51 17.91 -14.67
CA VAL A 221 5.56 16.65 -13.92
C VAL A 221 5.50 16.94 -12.43
N PHE A 222 4.69 16.20 -11.67
CA PHE A 222 4.64 16.36 -10.22
C PHE A 222 4.64 15.02 -9.48
N LEU A 223 5.22 15.02 -8.28
CA LEU A 223 5.14 13.91 -7.32
C LEU A 223 4.11 14.28 -6.26
N LEU A 224 3.19 13.35 -5.96
CA LEU A 224 2.17 13.48 -4.93
C LEU A 224 2.10 12.17 -4.15
N THR A 225 2.83 12.09 -3.04
CA THR A 225 2.97 10.86 -2.24
C THR A 225 2.44 11.02 -0.82
N ASN A 226 1.91 9.92 -0.25
CA ASN A 226 1.50 9.88 1.16
C ASN A 226 2.70 9.71 2.11
N SER A 227 3.84 9.26 1.61
CA SER A 227 5.07 9.07 2.40
C SER A 227 5.66 10.41 2.83
N ASP A 228 6.37 10.42 3.95
CA ASP A 228 7.09 11.60 4.46
C ASP A 228 8.31 11.92 3.58
N TYR A 229 8.88 13.12 3.76
CA TYR A 229 10.01 13.57 2.95
C TYR A 229 11.28 12.74 3.14
N TRP A 230 11.61 12.33 4.37
CA TRP A 230 12.84 11.58 4.62
C TRP A 230 12.83 10.26 3.83
N PHE A 231 11.76 9.49 3.97
CA PHE A 231 11.61 8.22 3.28
C PHE A 231 11.53 8.42 1.77
N THR A 232 10.76 9.42 1.31
CA THR A 232 10.68 9.79 -0.11
C THR A 232 12.06 10.10 -0.68
N ASN A 233 12.85 10.90 0.02
CA ASN A 233 14.18 11.29 -0.43
C ASN A 233 15.12 10.10 -0.52
N MET A 234 15.09 9.16 0.44
CA MET A 234 15.92 7.96 0.41
C MET A 234 15.56 7.03 -0.76
N ILE A 235 14.25 6.74 -0.94
CA ILE A 235 13.76 5.88 -2.03
C ILE A 235 14.06 6.52 -3.39
N MET A 236 13.72 7.79 -3.57
CA MET A 236 13.91 8.47 -4.86
C MET A 236 15.39 8.67 -5.18
N THR A 237 16.26 8.93 -4.19
CA THR A 237 17.71 8.94 -4.43
C THR A 237 18.18 7.59 -4.94
N TYR A 238 17.75 6.50 -4.33
CA TYR A 238 18.09 5.15 -4.79
C TYR A 238 17.57 4.87 -6.20
N LEU A 239 16.32 5.23 -6.53
CA LEU A 239 15.75 5.01 -7.86
C LEU A 239 16.50 5.76 -8.97
N PHE A 240 17.14 6.90 -8.65
CA PHE A 240 17.87 7.74 -9.61
C PHE A 240 19.39 7.59 -9.54
N ASP A 241 19.92 6.76 -8.64
CA ASP A 241 21.35 6.53 -8.45
C ASP A 241 21.99 5.76 -9.62
N TYR A 242 22.19 6.48 -10.71
CA TYR A 242 22.87 6.04 -11.92
C TYR A 242 24.01 7.01 -12.23
N PRO A 243 25.10 6.56 -12.89
CA PRO A 243 26.23 7.43 -13.22
C PRO A 243 25.90 8.49 -14.30
N HIS A 244 24.64 8.58 -14.73
CA HIS A 244 24.15 9.45 -15.79
C HIS A 244 22.76 10.00 -15.46
N GLY A 245 22.36 11.04 -16.18
CA GLY A 245 21.02 11.63 -16.12
C GLY A 245 20.00 10.88 -17.00
N ALA A 246 19.20 11.63 -17.75
CA ALA A 246 18.16 11.09 -18.64
C ALA A 246 18.72 10.30 -19.84
N SER A 247 19.99 10.49 -20.16
CA SER A 247 20.71 9.73 -21.17
C SER A 247 22.13 9.46 -20.70
N PRO A 248 22.83 8.43 -21.23
CA PRO A 248 24.22 8.12 -20.86
C PRO A 248 25.22 9.26 -21.08
N SER A 249 24.88 10.26 -21.92
CA SER A 249 25.71 11.44 -22.18
C SER A 249 25.43 12.62 -21.26
N GLU A 250 24.36 12.56 -20.45
CA GLU A 250 24.04 13.60 -19.46
C GLU A 250 24.66 13.26 -18.10
N PRO A 251 25.15 14.27 -17.35
CA PRO A 251 25.61 14.04 -15.99
C PRO A 251 24.46 13.57 -15.09
N HIS A 252 24.79 12.84 -14.02
CA HIS A 252 23.86 12.51 -12.96
C HIS A 252 23.18 13.78 -12.41
N ARG A 253 21.90 13.67 -12.05
CA ARG A 253 21.09 14.77 -11.51
C ARG A 253 20.25 14.29 -10.35
N ASP A 254 20.07 15.18 -9.39
CA ASP A 254 19.16 14.98 -8.26
C ASP A 254 17.73 14.70 -8.73
N TRP A 255 17.07 13.73 -8.08
CA TRP A 255 15.74 13.25 -8.46
C TRP A 255 14.68 14.37 -8.47
N GLN A 256 14.80 15.36 -7.58
CA GLN A 256 13.85 16.47 -7.47
C GLN A 256 13.83 17.30 -8.74
N THR A 257 14.94 17.36 -9.49
CA THR A 257 15.05 18.12 -10.74
C THR A 257 14.22 17.55 -11.89
N TYR A 258 13.73 16.30 -11.75
CA TYR A 258 12.80 15.69 -12.69
C TYR A 258 11.34 16.10 -12.45
N PHE A 259 11.04 16.77 -11.34
CA PHE A 259 9.70 17.20 -10.98
C PHE A 259 9.61 18.74 -10.96
N ASP A 260 8.51 19.28 -11.46
CA ASP A 260 8.18 20.70 -11.32
C ASP A 260 7.65 21.01 -9.92
N ILE A 261 6.91 20.06 -9.34
CA ILE A 261 6.27 20.16 -8.03
C ILE A 261 6.47 18.82 -7.30
N VAL A 262 6.84 18.89 -6.02
CA VAL A 262 6.91 17.72 -5.13
C VAL A 262 6.05 18.00 -3.91
N VAL A 263 5.08 17.11 -3.65
CA VAL A 263 4.20 17.13 -2.49
C VAL A 263 4.30 15.78 -1.77
N VAL A 264 4.75 15.82 -0.52
CA VAL A 264 4.82 14.69 0.41
C VAL A 264 3.69 14.78 1.44
N ASP A 265 3.52 13.77 2.28
CA ASP A 265 2.46 13.72 3.31
C ASP A 265 1.07 14.09 2.77
N ALA A 266 0.76 13.70 1.54
CA ALA A 266 -0.43 14.18 0.83
C ALA A 266 -1.76 13.78 1.51
N ARG A 267 -1.76 12.67 2.26
CA ARG A 267 -2.96 12.08 2.90
C ARG A 267 -4.10 11.80 1.92
N LYS A 268 -3.80 11.24 0.74
CA LYS A 268 -4.82 10.70 -0.16
C LYS A 268 -5.63 9.62 0.59
N PRO A 269 -6.97 9.61 0.50
CA PRO A 269 -7.82 10.39 -0.42
C PRO A 269 -8.23 11.78 0.07
N LEU A 270 -8.01 12.15 1.33
CA LEU A 270 -8.39 13.46 1.91
C LEU A 270 -7.88 14.63 1.06
N PHE A 271 -6.69 14.48 0.46
CA PHE A 271 -6.10 15.44 -0.50
C PHE A 271 -7.06 15.89 -1.61
N PHE A 272 -7.90 14.98 -2.12
CA PHE A 272 -8.85 15.26 -3.21
C PHE A 272 -10.19 15.82 -2.72
N SER A 273 -10.27 16.19 -1.44
CA SER A 273 -11.42 16.80 -0.79
C SER A 273 -10.98 18.07 -0.05
N GLU A 274 -11.19 18.18 1.26
CA GLU A 274 -10.76 19.34 2.06
C GLU A 274 -9.24 19.45 2.23
N GLY A 275 -8.50 18.34 2.08
CA GLY A 275 -7.06 18.31 2.24
C GLY A 275 -6.58 18.66 3.64
N THR A 276 -5.37 19.20 3.72
CA THR A 276 -4.74 19.67 4.96
C THR A 276 -4.02 21.00 4.74
N ILE A 277 -3.49 21.59 5.81
CA ILE A 277 -2.67 22.80 5.71
C ILE A 277 -1.44 22.52 4.84
N LEU A 278 -1.23 23.34 3.80
CA LEU A 278 -0.04 23.28 2.97
C LEU A 278 1.17 23.86 3.72
N ARG A 279 2.24 23.06 3.82
CA ARG A 279 3.50 23.43 4.45
C ARG A 279 4.65 23.28 3.46
N GLN A 280 5.75 23.97 3.72
CA GLN A 280 7.00 23.79 2.97
C GLN A 280 7.98 22.96 3.77
N VAL A 281 8.67 22.03 3.12
CA VAL A 281 9.73 21.21 3.72
C VAL A 281 11.07 21.97 3.62
N ASP A 282 11.84 21.99 4.69
CA ASP A 282 13.26 22.31 4.63
C ASP A 282 14.03 21.07 4.17
N THR A 283 14.45 21.06 2.91
CA THR A 283 15.09 19.89 2.28
C THR A 283 16.44 19.53 2.89
N LYS A 284 17.06 20.42 3.68
CA LYS A 284 18.32 20.14 4.39
C LYS A 284 18.11 19.37 5.68
N THR A 285 17.03 19.68 6.40
CA THR A 285 16.73 19.08 7.71
C THR A 285 15.64 18.01 7.64
N GLY A 286 14.83 18.02 6.57
CA GLY A 286 13.61 17.24 6.41
C GLY A 286 12.43 17.74 7.24
N ALA A 287 12.61 18.79 8.04
CA ALA A 287 11.56 19.33 8.90
C ALA A 287 10.59 20.24 8.13
N LEU A 288 9.36 20.36 8.64
CA LEU A 288 8.39 21.33 8.12
C LEU A 288 8.75 22.73 8.60
N LYS A 289 8.85 23.69 7.67
CA LYS A 289 9.03 25.10 8.00
C LYS A 289 7.81 25.62 8.76
N MET A 290 8.05 26.52 9.72
CA MET A 290 6.98 27.16 10.50
C MET A 290 6.12 28.05 9.60
N GLY A 291 4.80 27.98 9.79
CA GLY A 291 3.82 28.75 9.04
C GLY A 291 3.21 28.02 7.84
N THR A 292 2.05 28.50 7.39
CA THR A 292 1.38 28.04 6.18
C THR A 292 2.05 28.66 4.96
N HIS A 293 2.30 27.87 3.92
CA HIS A 293 2.75 28.45 2.64
C HIS A 293 1.57 29.20 2.01
N ILE A 294 1.74 30.51 1.83
CA ILE A 294 0.75 31.38 1.18
C ILE A 294 1.37 31.87 -0.12
N GLY A 295 0.87 31.38 -1.25
CA GLY A 295 1.36 31.75 -2.58
C GLY A 295 1.45 30.57 -3.54
N PRO A 296 1.87 30.81 -4.80
CA PRO A 296 1.95 29.76 -5.81
C PRO A 296 3.00 28.70 -5.44
N LEU A 297 2.85 27.51 -6.00
CA LEU A 297 3.87 26.47 -5.94
C LEU A 297 5.08 26.91 -6.77
N LEU A 298 6.25 26.90 -6.13
CA LEU A 298 7.51 27.32 -6.74
C LEU A 298 8.33 26.10 -7.14
N LYS A 299 8.93 26.16 -8.34
CA LYS A 299 9.80 25.11 -8.84
C LYS A 299 11.00 24.91 -7.90
N GLY A 300 11.36 23.64 -7.66
CA GLY A 300 12.49 23.27 -6.80
C GLY A 300 12.20 23.39 -5.30
N GLN A 301 10.95 23.63 -4.92
CA GLN A 301 10.49 23.53 -3.54
C GLN A 301 9.75 22.22 -3.31
N VAL A 302 9.82 21.73 -2.08
CA VAL A 302 9.09 20.55 -1.62
C VAL A 302 8.02 20.99 -0.63
N TYR A 303 6.82 20.48 -0.82
CA TYR A 303 5.64 20.79 -0.03
C TYR A 303 5.15 19.56 0.72
N SER A 304 4.42 19.78 1.81
CA SER A 304 3.80 18.73 2.64
C SER A 304 2.33 19.07 2.89
N GLY A 305 1.46 18.07 2.76
CA GLY A 305 0.01 18.23 2.91
C GLY A 305 -0.66 18.98 1.75
N GLY A 306 -1.59 19.87 2.06
CA GLY A 306 -2.38 20.61 1.07
C GLY A 306 -3.64 19.89 0.59
N SER A 307 -4.26 20.44 -0.46
CA SER A 307 -5.40 19.85 -1.20
C SER A 307 -5.14 19.91 -2.70
N CYS A 308 -5.97 19.25 -3.52
CA CYS A 308 -5.85 19.31 -4.98
C CYS A 308 -5.98 20.72 -5.56
N ASP A 309 -6.59 21.65 -4.84
CA ASP A 309 -6.77 23.04 -5.26
C ASP A 309 -5.44 23.79 -5.40
N ILE A 310 -4.34 23.27 -4.84
CA ILE A 310 -3.01 23.87 -5.05
C ILE A 310 -2.51 23.74 -6.49
N PHE A 311 -3.15 22.90 -7.31
CA PHE A 311 -2.80 22.64 -8.71
C PHE A 311 -3.68 23.41 -9.72
N THR A 312 -4.60 24.27 -9.26
CA THR A 312 -5.38 25.19 -10.11
C THR A 312 -4.65 26.50 -10.34
#